data_AF-A0A848UEY8-F1
#
_entry.id   AF-A0A848UEY8-F1
#
_cell.length_a   1.000
_cell.length_b   1.000
_cell.length_c   1.000
_cell.angle_alpha   90.00
_cell.angle_beta   90.00
_cell.angle_gamma   90.00
#
_symmetry.space_group_name_H-M   'P 1'
#
loop_
_entity.id
_entity.type
_entity.pdbx_description
1 polymer ?
#
loop_
_entity_poly.entity_id
_entity_poly.type
_entity_poly.pdbx_seq_one_letter_code
_entity_poly.pdbx_strand_id
1 'polypeptide(L)' 'MAIDIGISEGDRHAIADGLSKVLADSYTLYLKTHNYHWNVVGPMFNTLHLMFEEQYNELALAVDELAERIRALGAPA' A
#
# COMPACT_ATOMS: atom_id res chain seq x y z
N MET A 1 0.94 17.92 -21.82
CA MET A 1 2.00 17.07 -22.42
C MET A 1 1.53 15.64 -22.32
N ALA A 2 1.63 14.84 -23.38
CA ALA A 2 1.27 13.42 -23.32
C ALA A 2 2.35 12.67 -22.51
N ILE A 3 1.94 11.74 -21.66
CA ILE A 3 2.85 10.88 -20.89
C ILE A 3 3.48 9.87 -21.86
N ASP A 4 4.81 9.91 -22.01
CA ASP A 4 5.57 9.02 -22.89
C ASP A 4 6.67 8.31 -22.08
N ILE A 5 6.32 7.14 -21.56
CA ILE A 5 7.18 6.29 -20.71
C ILE A 5 7.35 4.89 -21.30
N GLY A 6 7.06 4.71 -22.60
CA GLY A 6 7.11 3.41 -23.27
C GLY A 6 5.93 2.47 -22.95
N ILE A 7 4.85 2.97 -22.35
CA ILE A 7 3.62 2.21 -22.05
C ILE A 7 2.44 2.91 -22.74
N SER A 8 1.63 2.15 -23.47
CA SER A 8 0.47 2.69 -24.17
C SER A 8 -0.55 3.29 -23.18
N GLU A 9 -1.35 4.26 -23.62
CA GLU A 9 -2.36 4.87 -22.76
C GLU A 9 -3.36 3.84 -22.21
N GLY A 10 -3.83 2.92 -23.05
CA GLY A 10 -4.73 1.83 -22.62
C GLY A 10 -4.10 0.94 -21.56
N ASP A 11 -2.83 0.55 -21.74
CA ASP A 11 -2.12 -0.27 -20.78
C ASP A 11 -1.85 0.49 -19.46
N ARG A 12 -1.52 1.79 -19.53
CA ARG A 12 -1.36 2.63 -18.32
C ARG A 12 -2.64 2.65 -17.49
N HIS A 13 -3.80 2.80 -18.13
CA HIS A 13 -5.09 2.76 -17.44
C HIS A 13 -5.38 1.38 -16.81
N ALA A 14 -5.19 0.30 -17.57
CA ALA A 14 -5.38 -1.05 -17.04
C ALA A 14 -4.45 -1.37 -15.85
N ILE A 15 -3.19 -0.94 -15.91
CA ILE A 15 -2.24 -1.08 -14.81
C ILE A 15 -2.68 -0.23 -13.61
N ALA A 16 -3.05 1.04 -13.82
CA ALA A 16 -3.52 1.91 -12.76
C ALA A 16 -4.74 1.33 -12.02
N ASP A 17 -5.74 0.81 -12.75
CA ASP A 17 -6.93 0.18 -12.15
C ASP A 17 -6.57 -1.05 -11.31
N GLY A 18 -5.57 -1.83 -11.74
CA GLY A 18 -5.03 -2.94 -10.96
C GLY A 18 -4.34 -2.46 -9.69
N LEU A 19 -3.47 -1.46 -9.81
CA LEU A 19 -2.74 -0.87 -8.69
C LEU A 19 -3.68 -0.21 -7.67
N SER A 20 -4.78 0.43 -8.09
CA SER A 20 -5.76 1.01 -7.18
C SER A 20 -6.40 -0.02 -6.25
N LYS A 21 -6.62 -1.25 -6.74
CA LYS A 21 -7.10 -2.36 -5.89
C LYS A 21 -6.05 -2.78 -4.87
N VAL A 22 -4.80 -2.92 -5.32
CA VAL A 22 -3.67 -3.26 -4.44
C VAL A 22 -3.44 -2.16 -3.40
N LEU A 23 -3.55 -0.88 -3.78
CA LEU A 23 -3.46 0.26 -2.87
C LEU A 23 -4.53 0.18 -1.79
N ALA A 24 -5.79 -0.08 -2.16
CA ALA A 24 -6.90 -0.20 -1.20
C ALA A 24 -6.69 -1.38 -0.22
N ASP A 25 -6.25 -2.53 -0.73
CA ASP A 25 -5.98 -3.71 0.09
C ASP A 25 -4.79 -3.49 1.03
N SER A 26 -3.70 -2.89 0.53
CA SER A 26 -2.51 -2.53 1.31
C SER A 26 -2.84 -1.52 2.41
N TYR A 27 -3.64 -0.50 2.11
CA TYR A 27 -4.07 0.49 3.11
C TYR A 27 -4.97 -0.15 4.18
N THR A 28 -5.86 -1.06 3.77
CA THR A 28 -6.69 -1.82 4.71
C THR A 28 -5.83 -2.69 5.62
N LEU A 29 -4.82 -3.36 5.07
CA LEU A 29 -3.91 -4.19 5.85
C LEU A 29 -3.07 -3.34 6.82
N TYR A 30 -2.57 -2.19 6.37
CA TYR A 30 -1.85 -1.21 7.19
C TYR A 30 -2.64 -0.78 8.44
N LEU A 31 -3.92 -0.45 8.25
CA LEU A 31 -4.79 -0.06 9.37
C LEU A 31 -5.05 -1.24 10.32
N LYS A 32 -5.20 -2.45 9.78
CA LYS A 32 -5.39 -3.66 10.59
C LYS A 32 -4.15 -4.00 11.40
N THR A 33 -2.95 -3.91 10.83
CA THR A 33 -1.70 -4.19 11.55
C THR A 33 -1.44 -3.17 12.64
N HIS A 34 -1.74 -1.88 12.41
CA HIS A 34 -1.81 -0.87 13.48
C HIS A 34 -2.78 -1.26 14.59
N ASN A 35 -4.00 -1.67 14.23
CA ASN A 35 -5.00 -2.10 15.20
C ASN A 35 -4.50 -3.27 16.05
N TYR A 36 -3.86 -4.27 15.44
CA TYR A 36 -3.29 -5.41 16.17
C TYR A 36 -2.11 -5.01 17.04
N HIS A 37 -1.23 -4.13 16.56
CA HIS A 37 -0.12 -3.58 17.34
C HIS A 37 -0.61 -2.95 18.65
N TRP A 38 -1.68 -2.13 18.58
CA TRP A 38 -2.23 -1.49 19.77
C TRP A 38 -2.96 -2.44 20.72
N ASN A 39 -3.63 -3.46 20.19
CA ASN A 39 -4.61 -4.24 20.96
C ASN A 39 -4.16 -5.68 21.28
N VAL A 40 -2.96 -6.11 20.85
CA VAL A 40 -2.45 -7.44 21.19
C VAL A 40 -2.23 -7.57 22.70
N VAL A 41 -2.54 -8.74 23.27
CA VAL A 41 -2.38 -9.07 24.69
C VAL A 41 -1.88 -10.51 24.86
N GLY A 42 -1.41 -10.85 26.06
CA GLY A 42 -1.02 -12.21 26.43
C GLY A 42 0.50 -12.43 26.50
N PRO A 43 0.95 -13.68 26.72
CA PRO A 43 2.36 -13.98 26.99
C PRO A 43 3.34 -13.59 25.88
N MET A 44 2.84 -13.45 24.64
CA MET A 44 3.61 -13.05 23.47
C MET A 44 3.49 -11.56 23.14
N PHE A 45 2.98 -10.74 24.05
CA PHE A 45 2.71 -9.31 23.82
C PHE A 45 3.86 -8.61 23.11
N ASN A 46 5.07 -8.62 23.68
CA ASN A 46 6.19 -7.86 23.13
C ASN A 46 6.61 -8.34 21.73
N THR A 47 6.71 -9.66 21.52
CA THR A 47 7.09 -10.23 20.22
C THR A 47 6.10 -9.85 19.13
N LEU A 48 4.80 -10.01 19.39
CA LEU A 48 3.77 -9.73 18.40
C LEU A 48 3.58 -8.22 18.20
N HIS A 49 3.69 -7.42 19.26
CA HIS A 49 3.60 -5.95 19.19
C HIS A 49 4.68 -5.37 18.26
N LEU A 50 5.93 -5.82 18.41
CA LEU A 50 7.04 -5.40 17.55
C LEU A 50 6.90 -5.94 16.13
N MET A 51 6.46 -7.18 15.95
CA MET A 51 6.19 -7.75 14.62
C MET A 51 5.12 -6.96 13.85
N PHE A 52 4.03 -6.56 14.51
CA PHE A 52 3.00 -5.74 13.87
C PHE A 52 3.49 -4.32 13.56
N GLU A 53 4.39 -3.76 14.38
CA GLU A 53 5.05 -2.47 14.11
C GLU A 53 5.93 -2.50 12.87
N GLU A 54 6.78 -3.52 12.75
CA GLU A 54 7.58 -3.75 11.55
C GLU A 54 6.69 -3.82 10.31
N GLN A 55 5.63 -4.64 10.36
CA GLN A 55 4.70 -4.80 9.25
C GLN A 55 3.99 -3.51 8.85
N TYR A 56 3.46 -2.72 9.80
CA TYR A 56 2.76 -1.50 9.42
C TYR A 56 3.71 -0.43 8.87
N ASN A 57 4.97 -0.40 9.32
CA ASN A 57 5.95 0.56 8.81
C ASN A 57 6.32 0.23 7.36
N GLU A 58 6.50 -1.05 7.03
CA GLU A 58 6.69 -1.50 5.65
C GLU A 58 5.46 -1.19 4.78
N LEU A 59 4.25 -1.44 5.29
CA LEU A 59 3.01 -1.16 4.58
C LEU A 59 2.79 0.34 4.34
N ALA A 60 3.23 1.21 5.26
CA ALA A 60 3.17 2.66 5.07
C ALA A 60 3.98 3.10 3.85
N LEU A 61 5.19 2.54 3.67
CA LEU A 61 6.03 2.81 2.50
C LEU A 61 5.41 2.24 1.23
N ALA A 62 4.89 1.00 1.28
CA ALA A 62 4.24 0.38 0.13
C ALA A 62 2.99 1.13 -0.34
N VAL A 63 2.19 1.65 0.59
CA VAL A 63 1.02 2.49 0.28
C VAL A 63 1.43 3.73 -0.51
N ASP A 64 2.48 4.43 -0.07
CA ASP A 64 2.98 5.64 -0.73
C ASP A 64 3.51 5.31 -2.13
N GLU A 65 4.35 4.28 -2.25
CA GLU A 65 4.91 3.84 -3.54
C GLU A 65 3.81 3.45 -4.54
N LEU A 66 2.77 2.73 -4.10
CA LEU A 66 1.63 2.37 -4.94
C LEU A 66 0.85 3.60 -5.40
N ALA A 67 0.56 4.53 -4.49
CA ALA A 67 -0.16 5.75 -4.81
C ALA A 67 0.63 6.62 -5.80
N GLU A 68 1.92 6.85 -5.54
CA GLU A 68 2.79 7.61 -6.44
C GLU A 68 2.94 6.92 -7.80
N ARG A 69 2.98 5.58 -7.85
CA ARG A 69 3.03 4.85 -9.11
C ARG A 69 1.76 5.05 -9.94
N ILE A 70 0.58 5.04 -9.33
CA ILE A 70 -0.69 5.34 -10.01
C ILE A 70 -0.66 6.76 -10.59
N ARG A 71 -0.15 7.74 -9.82
CA ARG A 71 0.01 9.12 -10.28
C ARG A 71 1.01 9.23 -11.43
N ALA A 72 2.12 8.51 -11.39
CA ALA A 72 3.11 8.46 -12.46
C ALA A 72 2.57 7.85 -13.77
N LEU A 73 1.57 6.96 -13.66
CA LEU A 73 0.83 6.43 -14.81
C LEU A 73 -0.23 7.41 -15.35
N GLY A 74 -0.41 8.58 -14.73
CA GLY A 74 -1.35 9.61 -15.18
C GLY A 74 -2.79 9.43 -14.67
N ALA A 75 -3.02 8.51 -13.73
CA ALA A 75 -4.33 8.25 -13.13
C ALA A 75 -4.40 8.81 -11.70
N PRO A 76 -5.58 9.18 -11.18
CA PRO A 76 -5.74 9.50 -9.77
C PRO A 76 -5.53 8.25 -8.90
N ALA A 77 -4.82 8.42 -7.79
CA ALA A 77 -4.66 7.39 -6.76
C ALA A 77 -5.86 7.40 -5.82
#